data_AF-A0A9D1WAH4-F1
#
_entry.id   AF-A0A9D1WAH4-F1
#
_cell.length_a   1.000
_cell.length_b   1.000
_cell.length_c   1.000
_cell.angle_alpha   90.00
_cell.angle_beta   90.00
_cell.angle_gamma   90.00
#
_symmetry.space_group_name_H-M   'P 1'
#
loop_
_entity.id
_entity.type
_entity.pdbx_description
1 polymer ?
#
loop_
_entity_poly.entity_id
_entity_poly.type
_entity_poly.pdbx_seq_one_letter_code
_entity_poly.pdbx_strand_id
1 'polypeptide(L)'
;MTRVIGLFFIILFSSSIPVEKTIGNKDKVLLTSVFDKLTSDPIASLYEELGLQEKLNFDIFEKALLGYEQLSAPNKDIFSIIDFTKPSSEKRLFVIDIKNKKVLYHSLVSHGRNSGDLYAKSFSNKHGSYQSSVGFYETSNTYFGGNGFSLRLEGLERNINDQARARAIVIHGADYCSEDFIKRTGRLGRSYGCPALPRELNKPIINTIKQGSLLFIYADEPTYFANSEILKKGTKRKLLAELPTPQQENTAQAGVMQ
;
A
#
# COMPACT_ATOMS: atom_id res chain seq x y z
N MET A 1 14.01 -27.71 16.92
CA MET A 1 15.00 -26.75 16.38
C MET A 1 14.55 -25.36 16.78
N THR A 2 15.19 -24.86 17.82
CA THR A 2 14.74 -23.77 18.69
C THR A 2 15.24 -22.44 18.14
N ARG A 3 14.35 -21.47 17.91
CA ARG A 3 14.73 -20.11 17.53
C ARG A 3 15.07 -19.32 18.79
N VAL A 4 16.35 -18.99 18.95
CA VAL A 4 16.89 -18.13 20.00
C VAL A 4 16.52 -16.69 19.66
N ILE A 5 15.72 -16.06 20.51
CA ILE A 5 15.47 -14.62 20.51
C ILE A 5 16.63 -13.98 21.26
N GLY A 6 17.50 -13.27 20.55
CA GLY A 6 18.60 -12.51 21.15
C GLY A 6 18.08 -11.28 21.87
N LEU A 7 18.00 -11.35 23.19
CA LEU A 7 17.76 -10.21 24.06
C LEU A 7 19.08 -9.45 24.22
N PHE A 8 19.24 -8.29 23.57
CA PHE A 8 20.39 -7.41 23.79
C PHE A 8 20.27 -6.74 25.16
N PHE A 9 20.86 -7.36 26.19
CA PHE A 9 21.20 -6.68 27.43
C PHE A 9 22.45 -5.82 27.17
N ILE A 10 22.24 -4.52 26.96
CA ILE A 10 23.33 -3.54 27.05
C ILE A 10 23.62 -3.36 28.55
N ILE A 11 24.64 -4.06 29.04
CA ILE A 11 25.25 -3.79 30.34
C ILE A 11 26.17 -2.58 30.15
N LEU A 12 25.73 -1.40 30.57
CA LEU A 12 26.64 -0.26 30.74
C LEU A 12 27.14 -0.26 32.19
N PHE A 13 28.45 -0.36 32.29
CA PHE A 13 29.25 -0.23 33.50
C PHE A 13 28.81 0.97 34.33
N SER A 14 28.48 0.72 35.59
CA SER A 14 28.32 1.71 36.64
C SER A 14 29.69 2.21 37.09
N SER A 15 30.12 3.35 36.55
CA SER A 15 31.02 4.27 37.24
C SER A 15 30.30 5.61 37.40
N SER A 16 29.99 5.93 38.65
CA SER A 16 29.27 7.12 39.07
C SER A 16 30.00 8.39 38.66
N ILE A 17 29.48 9.08 37.65
CA ILE A 17 29.67 10.54 37.50
C ILE A 17 28.30 11.16 37.83
N PRO A 18 28.14 11.87 38.95
CA PRO A 18 26.90 12.55 39.24
C PRO A 18 26.88 13.84 38.40
N VAL A 19 26.22 13.80 37.25
CA VAL A 19 25.66 15.01 36.63
C VAL A 19 24.16 14.92 36.76
N GLU A 20 23.67 15.09 37.99
CA GLU A 20 22.27 15.39 38.22
C GLU A 20 22.05 16.88 37.92
N LYS A 21 22.03 17.22 36.63
CA LYS A 21 21.43 18.48 36.21
C LYS A 21 19.95 18.19 36.06
N THR A 22 19.17 18.60 37.07
CA THR A 22 17.72 18.43 37.11
C THR A 22 17.11 19.12 35.88
N ILE A 23 16.80 18.33 34.85
CA ILE A 23 16.14 18.81 33.63
C ILE A 23 14.71 19.21 34.04
N GLY A 24 14.36 20.48 33.86
CA GLY A 24 13.06 20.99 34.26
C GLY A 24 11.93 20.27 33.51
N ASN A 25 10.73 20.20 34.11
CA ASN A 25 9.57 19.52 33.51
C ASN A 25 9.25 20.02 32.09
N LYS A 26 9.50 21.31 31.80
CA LYS A 26 9.34 21.90 30.46
C LYS A 26 10.36 21.37 29.44
N ASP A 27 11.60 21.17 29.87
CA ASP A 27 12.67 20.64 29.00
C ASP A 27 12.48 19.15 28.75
N LYS A 28 11.90 18.41 29.71
CA LYS A 28 11.52 17.00 29.55
C LYS A 28 10.34 16.85 28.57
N VAL A 29 9.32 17.71 28.67
CA VAL A 29 8.21 17.75 27.70
C VAL A 29 8.69 18.17 26.31
N LEU A 30 9.62 19.14 26.24
CA LEU A 30 10.23 19.55 24.97
C LEU A 30 11.05 18.41 24.37
N LEU A 31 11.90 17.75 25.17
CA LEU A 31 12.68 16.57 24.76
C LEU A 31 11.77 15.43 24.30
N THR A 32 10.70 15.11 25.02
CA THR A 32 9.73 14.10 24.61
C THR A 32 9.03 14.50 23.31
N SER A 33 8.58 15.75 23.16
CA SER A 33 7.96 16.22 21.91
C SER A 33 8.93 16.25 20.72
N VAL A 34 10.21 16.53 20.99
CA VAL A 34 11.28 16.54 19.98
C VAL A 34 11.62 15.10 19.61
N PHE A 35 11.75 14.19 20.58
CA PHE A 35 11.94 12.76 20.35
C PHE A 35 10.76 12.15 19.59
N ASP A 36 9.52 12.37 20.02
CA ASP A 36 8.31 11.88 19.34
C ASP A 36 8.21 12.41 17.89
N LYS A 37 8.64 13.66 17.67
CA LYS A 37 8.70 14.27 16.33
C LYS A 37 9.89 13.77 15.49
N LEU A 38 10.94 13.26 16.14
CA LEU A 38 12.10 12.60 15.52
C LEU A 38 11.88 11.10 15.30
N THR A 39 10.90 10.47 15.97
CA THR A 39 10.65 9.01 15.93
C THR A 39 9.32 8.61 15.31
N SER A 40 8.38 9.53 15.05
CA SER A 40 7.11 9.16 14.41
C SER A 40 7.31 8.80 12.95
N ASP A 41 7.22 7.50 12.62
CA ASP A 41 7.14 7.03 11.23
C ASP A 41 5.97 7.74 10.50
N PRO A 42 6.24 8.60 9.50
CA PRO A 42 5.19 9.33 8.80
C PRO A 42 4.12 8.43 8.17
N ILE A 43 4.50 7.20 7.79
CA ILE A 43 3.57 6.21 7.25
C ILE A 43 2.62 5.71 8.34
N ALA A 44 3.15 5.38 9.52
CA ALA A 44 2.36 4.99 10.69
C ALA A 44 1.41 6.11 11.12
N SER A 45 1.88 7.36 11.19
CA SER A 45 1.00 8.50 11.52
C SER A 45 -0.12 8.68 10.51
N LEU A 46 0.17 8.62 9.21
CA LEU A 46 -0.85 8.73 8.17
C LEU A 46 -1.87 7.57 8.23
N TYR A 47 -1.42 6.36 8.50
CA TYR A 47 -2.28 5.18 8.67
C TYR A 47 -3.28 5.36 9.83
N GLU A 48 -2.79 5.87 10.97
CA GLU A 48 -3.61 6.16 12.15
C GLU A 48 -4.61 7.30 11.87
N GLU A 49 -4.16 8.39 11.24
CA GLU A 49 -5.01 9.53 10.85
C GLU A 49 -6.12 9.12 9.86
N LEU A 50 -5.85 8.15 8.98
CA LEU A 50 -6.82 7.59 8.05
C LEU A 50 -7.83 6.62 8.71
N GLY A 51 -7.59 6.17 9.94
CA GLY A 51 -8.47 5.25 10.66
C GLY A 51 -8.58 3.86 10.02
N LEU A 52 -7.43 3.29 9.61
CA LEU A 52 -7.31 2.03 8.87
C LEU A 52 -7.07 0.77 9.72
N GLN A 53 -6.72 0.90 11.00
CA GLN A 53 -6.28 -0.13 11.94
C GLN A 53 -7.10 -1.43 11.89
N GLU A 54 -8.42 -1.30 11.86
CA GLU A 54 -9.36 -2.45 11.87
C GLU A 54 -9.84 -2.87 10.47
N LYS A 55 -9.38 -2.18 9.41
CA LYS A 55 -9.94 -2.32 8.05
C LYS A 55 -8.91 -2.81 7.05
N LEU A 56 -7.66 -2.38 7.15
CA LEU A 56 -6.58 -2.68 6.22
C LEU A 56 -5.31 -2.95 7.01
N ASN A 57 -4.65 -4.09 6.79
CA ASN A 57 -3.41 -4.40 7.50
C ASN A 57 -2.31 -3.35 7.19
N PHE A 58 -1.57 -2.92 8.23
CA PHE A 58 -0.51 -1.91 8.12
C PHE A 58 0.55 -2.26 7.06
N ASP A 59 0.99 -3.51 6.99
CA ASP A 59 2.01 -3.96 6.02
C ASP A 59 1.54 -3.81 4.57
N ILE A 60 0.23 -3.89 4.33
CA ILE A 60 -0.37 -3.66 2.99
C ILE A 60 -0.33 -2.18 2.67
N PHE A 61 -0.76 -1.35 3.63
CA PHE A 61 -0.75 0.11 3.48
C PHE A 61 0.66 0.64 3.25
N GLU A 62 1.63 0.16 4.02
CA GLU A 62 3.04 0.52 3.88
C GLU A 62 3.56 0.17 2.48
N LYS A 63 3.33 -1.06 2.00
CA LYS A 63 3.72 -1.45 0.63
C LYS A 63 3.03 -0.60 -0.43
N ALA A 64 1.77 -0.22 -0.21
CA ALA A 64 1.06 0.68 -1.10
C ALA A 64 1.74 2.05 -1.17
N LEU A 65 2.15 2.62 -0.02
CA LEU A 65 2.85 3.89 0.02
C LEU A 65 4.26 3.84 -0.58
N LEU A 66 4.96 2.71 -0.47
CA LEU A 66 6.25 2.53 -1.16
C LEU A 66 6.12 2.72 -2.67
N GLY A 67 5.06 2.20 -3.28
CA GLY A 67 4.81 2.42 -4.71
C GLY A 67 4.30 3.83 -5.01
N TYR A 68 3.43 4.37 -4.17
CA TYR A 68 2.95 5.75 -4.28
C TYR A 68 4.09 6.78 -4.31
N GLU A 69 5.12 6.61 -3.48
CA GLU A 69 6.30 7.50 -3.47
C GLU A 69 7.17 7.35 -4.72
N GLN A 70 7.30 6.12 -5.22
CA GLN A 70 8.23 5.80 -6.31
C GLN A 70 7.67 6.06 -7.71
N LEU A 71 6.37 5.89 -7.89
CA LEU A 71 5.71 6.04 -9.18
C LEU A 71 5.27 7.47 -9.41
N SER A 72 5.40 7.98 -10.62
CA SER A 72 4.75 9.22 -11.06
C SER A 72 3.33 8.91 -11.51
N ALA A 73 2.38 9.80 -11.22
CA ALA A 73 1.01 9.69 -11.71
C ALA A 73 0.45 11.09 -11.93
N PRO A 74 -0.38 11.33 -12.97
CA PRO A 74 -0.98 12.65 -13.22
C PRO A 74 -1.82 13.18 -12.03
N ASN A 75 -2.51 12.29 -11.32
CA ASN A 75 -3.28 12.61 -10.13
C ASN A 75 -2.74 11.82 -8.93
N LYS A 76 -1.84 12.44 -8.16
CA LYS A 76 -1.32 11.85 -6.91
C LYS A 76 -2.17 12.15 -5.67
N ASP A 77 -3.14 13.05 -5.75
CA ASP A 77 -3.95 13.37 -4.57
C ASP A 77 -4.85 12.19 -4.16
N ILE A 78 -5.21 11.34 -5.13
CA ILE A 78 -6.05 10.16 -4.92
C ILE A 78 -5.25 8.87 -5.13
N PHE A 79 -5.36 7.94 -4.18
CA PHE A 79 -4.76 6.62 -4.26
C PHE A 79 -5.75 5.53 -3.85
N SER A 80 -5.81 4.44 -4.61
CA SER A 80 -6.70 3.31 -4.32
C SER A 80 -5.93 2.06 -3.95
N ILE A 81 -6.46 1.29 -3.00
CA ILE A 81 -5.90 0.01 -2.55
C ILE A 81 -6.99 -1.05 -2.62
N ILE A 82 -6.69 -2.19 -3.24
CA ILE A 82 -7.52 -3.39 -3.20
C ILE A 82 -6.77 -4.47 -2.43
N ASP A 83 -7.36 -4.97 -1.35
CA ASP A 83 -6.83 -6.06 -0.54
C ASP A 83 -7.50 -7.39 -0.92
N PHE A 84 -6.82 -8.20 -1.74
CA PHE A 84 -7.31 -9.52 -2.11
C PHE A 84 -6.99 -10.64 -1.10
N THR A 85 -6.34 -10.34 0.02
CA THR A 85 -6.25 -11.30 1.14
C THR A 85 -7.60 -11.47 1.85
N LYS A 86 -8.46 -10.44 1.79
CA LYS A 86 -9.83 -10.49 2.28
C LYS A 86 -10.79 -11.24 1.36
N PRO A 87 -11.81 -11.93 1.90
CA PRO A 87 -12.83 -12.59 1.11
C PRO A 87 -13.62 -11.57 0.28
N SER A 88 -14.13 -11.99 -0.87
CA SER A 88 -14.93 -11.11 -1.74
C SER A 88 -16.25 -10.68 -1.13
N SER A 89 -16.74 -11.35 -0.08
CA SER A 89 -17.89 -10.91 0.71
C SER A 89 -17.61 -9.72 1.63
N GLU A 90 -16.36 -9.27 1.77
CA GLU A 90 -15.99 -8.13 2.59
C GLU A 90 -15.60 -6.90 1.77
N LYS A 91 -15.80 -5.72 2.36
CA LYS A 91 -15.30 -4.46 1.82
C LYS A 91 -13.77 -4.46 1.86
N ARG A 92 -13.17 -4.40 0.67
CA ARG A 92 -11.73 -4.58 0.46
C ARG A 92 -11.13 -3.66 -0.61
N LEU A 93 -11.92 -2.71 -1.10
CA LEU A 93 -11.44 -1.55 -1.85
C LEU A 93 -11.42 -0.33 -0.92
N PHE A 94 -10.30 0.39 -0.95
CA PHE A 94 -10.10 1.68 -0.30
C PHE A 94 -9.80 2.72 -1.38
N VAL A 95 -10.46 3.87 -1.34
CA VAL A 95 -10.09 5.05 -2.12
C VAL A 95 -9.74 6.14 -1.13
N ILE A 96 -8.52 6.64 -1.22
CA ILE A 96 -7.91 7.51 -0.23
C ILE A 96 -7.57 8.84 -0.89
N ASP A 97 -7.99 9.93 -0.25
CA ASP A 97 -7.48 11.26 -0.49
C ASP A 97 -6.25 11.45 0.39
N ILE A 98 -5.06 11.36 -0.21
CA ILE A 98 -3.78 11.42 0.50
C ILE A 98 -3.54 12.84 1.03
N LYS A 99 -3.92 13.84 0.24
CA LYS A 99 -3.73 15.26 0.58
C LYS A 99 -4.55 15.67 1.80
N ASN A 100 -5.81 15.25 1.84
CA ASN A 100 -6.73 15.55 2.93
C ASN A 100 -6.78 14.45 4.01
N LYS A 101 -5.92 13.43 3.90
CA LYS A 101 -5.81 12.29 4.81
C LYS A 101 -7.17 11.67 5.14
N LYS A 102 -7.95 11.35 4.10
CA LYS A 102 -9.31 10.84 4.24
C LYS A 102 -9.57 9.61 3.39
N VAL A 103 -10.17 8.58 3.99
CA VAL A 103 -10.78 7.48 3.22
C VAL A 103 -12.10 7.96 2.63
N LEU A 104 -12.16 8.11 1.30
CA LEU A 104 -13.35 8.54 0.56
C LEU A 104 -14.34 7.39 0.35
N TYR A 105 -13.82 6.19 0.09
CA TYR A 105 -14.64 4.99 -0.12
C TYR A 105 -13.99 3.77 0.54
N HIS A 106 -14.82 2.96 1.20
CA HIS A 106 -14.51 1.60 1.65
C HIS A 106 -15.62 0.67 1.14
N SER A 107 -15.31 -0.15 0.13
CA SER A 107 -16.33 -0.81 -0.71
C SER A 107 -16.00 -2.26 -1.06
N LEU A 108 -17.04 -2.98 -1.50
CA LEU A 108 -16.94 -4.28 -2.16
C LEU A 108 -16.23 -4.15 -3.51
N VAL A 109 -15.47 -5.17 -3.89
CA VAL A 109 -14.87 -5.27 -5.23
C VAL A 109 -14.65 -6.74 -5.62
N SER A 110 -15.11 -7.13 -6.81
CA SER A 110 -14.93 -8.48 -7.33
C SER A 110 -13.53 -8.73 -7.89
N HIS A 111 -13.19 -9.99 -8.10
CA HIS A 111 -11.96 -10.43 -8.77
C HIS A 111 -12.29 -11.33 -9.98
N GLY A 112 -11.28 -11.71 -10.76
CA GLY A 112 -11.43 -12.61 -11.91
C GLY A 112 -11.83 -14.04 -11.54
N ARG A 113 -12.66 -14.70 -12.35
CA ARG A 113 -13.24 -16.01 -12.03
C ARG A 113 -12.23 -17.12 -11.76
N ASN A 114 -11.08 -17.06 -12.43
CA ASN A 114 -10.03 -18.05 -12.28
C ASN A 114 -9.02 -17.65 -11.18
N SER A 115 -9.20 -16.50 -10.53
CA SER A 115 -8.37 -16.12 -9.39
C SER A 115 -8.78 -16.80 -8.09
N GLY A 116 -9.99 -17.36 -8.04
CA GLY A 116 -10.47 -18.10 -6.88
C GLY A 116 -11.98 -18.02 -6.75
N ASP A 117 -12.50 -18.50 -5.62
CA ASP A 117 -13.94 -18.50 -5.32
C ASP A 117 -14.27 -17.38 -4.32
N LEU A 118 -14.39 -17.69 -3.02
CA LEU A 118 -14.55 -16.66 -1.98
C LEU A 118 -13.32 -15.74 -1.90
N TYR A 119 -12.13 -16.35 -1.88
CA TYR A 119 -10.82 -15.68 -1.82
C TYR A 119 -10.13 -15.71 -3.18
N ALA A 120 -9.43 -14.63 -3.54
CA ALA A 120 -8.56 -14.59 -4.71
C ALA A 120 -7.16 -15.08 -4.32
N LYS A 121 -6.76 -16.25 -4.84
CA LYS A 121 -5.52 -16.96 -4.48
C LYS A 121 -4.54 -17.13 -5.64
N SER A 122 -4.95 -16.79 -6.87
CA SER A 122 -4.13 -17.00 -8.05
C SER A 122 -4.26 -15.83 -9.02
N PHE A 123 -3.12 -15.35 -9.52
CA PHE A 123 -3.07 -14.15 -10.35
C PHE A 123 -2.32 -14.44 -11.64
N SER A 124 -2.63 -13.68 -12.69
CA SER A 124 -1.95 -13.87 -13.98
C SER A 124 -1.96 -12.60 -14.80
N ASN A 125 -0.85 -12.39 -15.49
CA ASN A 125 -0.68 -11.36 -16.50
C ASN A 125 -1.03 -11.86 -17.93
N LYS A 126 -1.46 -13.12 -18.08
CA LYS A 126 -1.66 -13.74 -19.40
C LYS A 126 -3.05 -13.44 -19.96
N HIS A 127 -3.11 -13.24 -21.27
CA HIS A 127 -4.38 -13.18 -22.03
C HIS A 127 -5.17 -14.48 -21.88
N GLY A 128 -6.50 -14.37 -21.84
CA GLY A 128 -7.40 -15.52 -21.70
C GLY A 128 -7.35 -16.24 -20.35
N SER A 129 -6.52 -15.80 -19.40
CA SER A 129 -6.42 -16.44 -18.08
C SER A 129 -7.69 -16.29 -17.23
N TYR A 130 -8.46 -15.23 -17.47
CA TYR A 130 -9.61 -14.81 -16.65
C TYR A 130 -9.30 -14.59 -15.17
N GLN A 131 -8.02 -14.38 -14.86
CA GLN A 131 -7.51 -14.05 -13.53
C GLN A 131 -7.31 -12.54 -13.43
N SER A 132 -7.42 -11.99 -12.23
CA SER A 132 -6.87 -10.68 -11.93
C SER A 132 -5.34 -10.73 -11.90
N SER A 133 -4.68 -9.57 -12.00
CA SER A 133 -3.24 -9.41 -11.74
C SER A 133 -3.04 -8.48 -10.55
N VAL A 134 -2.03 -8.76 -9.73
CA VAL A 134 -1.61 -7.89 -8.61
C VAL A 134 -0.74 -6.73 -9.11
N GLY A 135 -0.31 -5.87 -8.20
CA GLY A 135 0.67 -4.82 -8.47
C GLY A 135 0.06 -3.43 -8.65
N PHE A 136 0.88 -2.52 -9.16
CA PHE A 136 0.52 -1.11 -9.35
C PHE A 136 -0.06 -0.82 -10.74
N TYR A 137 -1.09 0.01 -10.78
CA TYR A 137 -1.79 0.46 -11.97
C TYR A 137 -1.93 1.98 -11.96
N GLU A 138 -1.98 2.57 -13.15
CA GLU A 138 -2.46 3.94 -13.37
C GLU A 138 -3.87 3.89 -14.00
N THR A 139 -4.78 4.72 -13.51
CA THR A 139 -6.10 4.88 -14.11
C THR A 139 -6.05 5.81 -15.31
N SER A 140 -6.77 5.49 -16.37
CA SER A 140 -6.72 6.26 -17.62
C SER A 140 -8.09 6.84 -17.99
N ASN A 141 -8.42 6.86 -19.27
CA ASN A 141 -9.67 7.38 -19.80
C ASN A 141 -10.86 6.48 -19.45
N THR A 142 -12.02 7.10 -19.29
CA THR A 142 -13.29 6.39 -19.17
C THR A 142 -13.89 6.10 -20.54
N TYR A 143 -14.79 5.13 -20.60
CA TYR A 143 -15.62 4.87 -21.77
C TYR A 143 -16.92 4.19 -21.35
N PHE A 144 -17.88 4.15 -22.27
CA PHE A 144 -19.10 3.35 -22.12
C PHE A 144 -19.00 2.12 -23.02
N GLY A 145 -19.13 0.93 -22.43
CA GLY A 145 -19.13 -0.34 -23.15
C GLY A 145 -20.20 -1.29 -22.62
N GLY A 146 -20.07 -2.59 -22.90
CA GLY A 146 -21.06 -3.60 -22.47
C GLY A 146 -21.29 -3.67 -20.95
N ASN A 147 -20.30 -3.28 -20.15
CA ASN A 147 -20.41 -3.19 -18.69
C ASN A 147 -20.93 -1.82 -18.18
N GLY A 148 -21.27 -0.90 -19.10
CA GLY A 148 -21.61 0.49 -18.82
C GLY A 148 -20.37 1.38 -18.66
N PHE A 149 -20.51 2.42 -17.83
CA PHE A 149 -19.43 3.36 -17.52
C PHE A 149 -18.24 2.63 -16.88
N SER A 150 -17.11 2.64 -17.57
CA SER A 150 -15.91 1.86 -17.24
C SER A 150 -14.66 2.73 -17.29
N LEU A 151 -13.66 2.38 -16.48
CA LEU A 151 -12.38 3.08 -16.35
C LEU A 151 -11.23 2.16 -16.77
N ARG A 152 -10.40 2.62 -17.70
CA ARG A 152 -9.25 1.85 -18.19
C ARG A 152 -8.11 1.85 -17.18
N LEU A 153 -7.41 0.73 -17.09
CA LEU A 153 -6.22 0.56 -16.25
C LEU A 153 -4.99 0.27 -17.11
N GLU A 154 -3.91 0.96 -16.83
CA GLU A 154 -2.57 0.69 -17.35
C GLU A 154 -1.77 -0.01 -16.26
N GLY A 155 -1.18 -1.17 -16.55
CA GLY A 155 -0.31 -1.87 -15.60
C GLY A 155 1.09 -1.24 -15.60
N LEU A 156 1.63 -0.94 -14.42
CA LEU A 156 2.90 -0.22 -14.26
C LEU A 156 4.09 -1.14 -13.99
N GLU A 157 3.88 -2.44 -13.83
CA GLU A 157 4.93 -3.39 -13.49
C GLU A 157 5.13 -4.43 -14.60
N ARG A 158 6.29 -4.35 -15.24
CA ARG A 158 6.70 -5.22 -16.35
C ARG A 158 6.63 -6.69 -15.93
N ASN A 159 6.06 -7.53 -16.79
CA ASN A 159 5.79 -8.96 -16.59
C ASN A 159 4.82 -9.31 -15.43
N ILE A 160 4.39 -8.35 -14.61
CA ILE A 160 3.47 -8.57 -13.48
C ILE A 160 2.03 -8.20 -13.87
N ASN A 161 1.85 -7.00 -14.42
CA ASN A 161 0.53 -6.51 -14.83
C ASN A 161 0.54 -5.65 -16.10
N ASP A 162 1.70 -5.51 -16.77
CA ASP A 162 1.86 -4.71 -17.99
C ASP A 162 0.93 -5.10 -19.17
N GLN A 163 0.28 -6.26 -19.15
CA GLN A 163 -0.71 -6.66 -20.15
C GLN A 163 -2.13 -6.18 -19.82
N ALA A 164 -2.36 -5.48 -18.70
CA ALA A 164 -3.69 -5.06 -18.26
C ALA A 164 -4.49 -4.36 -19.37
N ARG A 165 -3.85 -3.42 -20.07
CA ARG A 165 -4.39 -2.70 -21.22
C ARG A 165 -4.85 -3.62 -22.33
N ALA A 166 -3.93 -4.48 -22.79
CA ALA A 166 -4.14 -5.39 -23.90
C ALA A 166 -5.23 -6.43 -23.57
N ARG A 167 -5.30 -6.84 -22.30
CA ARG A 167 -6.31 -7.76 -21.76
C ARG A 167 -7.66 -7.10 -21.51
N ALA A 168 -7.80 -5.81 -21.84
CA ALA A 168 -8.99 -5.00 -21.56
C ALA A 168 -9.42 -5.02 -20.08
N ILE A 169 -8.45 -5.02 -19.16
CA ILE A 169 -8.71 -4.90 -17.72
C ILE A 169 -9.14 -3.46 -17.42
N VAL A 170 -10.31 -3.33 -16.81
CA VAL A 170 -10.97 -2.05 -16.50
C VAL A 170 -11.66 -2.15 -15.14
N ILE A 171 -11.93 -1.00 -14.50
CA ILE A 171 -12.90 -0.93 -13.41
C ILE A 171 -14.28 -0.69 -14.01
N HIS A 172 -15.29 -1.44 -13.57
CA HIS A 172 -16.68 -1.28 -14.04
C HIS A 172 -17.69 -1.66 -12.96
N GLY A 173 -18.97 -1.33 -13.18
CA GLY A 173 -20.05 -1.79 -12.31
C GLY A 173 -20.56 -3.17 -12.69
N ALA A 174 -21.08 -3.94 -11.73
CA ALA A 174 -21.73 -5.22 -11.99
C ALA A 174 -22.81 -5.54 -10.95
N ASP A 175 -23.92 -6.14 -11.39
CA ASP A 175 -25.06 -6.46 -10.51
C ASP A 175 -24.72 -7.59 -9.53
N TYR A 176 -23.77 -8.45 -9.93
CA TYR A 176 -23.22 -9.50 -9.08
C TYR A 176 -22.27 -8.97 -7.98
N CYS A 177 -21.97 -7.66 -7.98
CA CYS A 177 -21.19 -7.01 -6.95
C CYS A 177 -22.12 -6.31 -5.96
N SER A 178 -22.89 -7.09 -5.18
CA SER A 178 -23.90 -6.57 -4.25
C SER A 178 -24.06 -7.45 -3.03
N GLU A 179 -24.52 -6.86 -1.92
CA GLU A 179 -24.81 -7.58 -0.68
C GLU A 179 -25.87 -8.68 -0.89
N ASP A 180 -26.87 -8.43 -1.73
CA ASP A 180 -27.90 -9.44 -2.02
C ASP A 180 -27.34 -10.62 -2.81
N PHE A 181 -26.34 -10.40 -3.68
CA PHE A 181 -25.64 -11.49 -4.33
C PHE A 181 -24.83 -12.31 -3.32
N ILE A 182 -24.16 -11.66 -2.35
CA ILE A 182 -23.45 -12.33 -1.25
C ILE A 182 -24.43 -13.17 -0.41
N LYS A 183 -25.56 -12.61 0.02
CA LYS A 183 -26.57 -13.34 0.83
C LYS A 183 -27.04 -14.63 0.16
N ARG A 184 -27.19 -14.63 -1.18
CA ARG A 184 -27.64 -15.80 -1.94
C ARG A 184 -26.54 -16.82 -2.22
N THR A 185 -25.28 -16.40 -2.34
CA THR A 185 -24.20 -17.24 -2.90
C THR A 185 -22.98 -17.40 -1.99
N GLY A 186 -22.93 -16.69 -0.87
CA GLY A 186 -21.81 -16.65 0.07
C GLY A 186 -20.63 -15.78 -0.36
N ARG A 187 -20.65 -15.17 -1.56
CA ARG A 187 -19.57 -14.34 -2.09
C ARG A 187 -20.05 -13.39 -3.20
N LEU A 188 -19.18 -12.55 -3.75
CA LEU A 188 -19.52 -11.80 -4.97
C LEU A 188 -19.45 -12.70 -6.22
N GLY A 189 -20.09 -12.24 -7.30
CA GLY A 189 -19.79 -12.76 -8.62
C GLY A 189 -18.35 -12.43 -9.05
N ARG A 190 -17.92 -13.01 -10.17
CA ARG A 190 -16.53 -12.93 -10.64
C ARG A 190 -16.48 -12.51 -12.10
N SER A 191 -15.57 -11.61 -12.43
CA SER A 191 -15.35 -11.08 -13.77
C SER A 191 -14.38 -11.96 -14.57
N TYR A 192 -13.93 -11.47 -15.73
CA TYR A 192 -12.82 -12.07 -16.50
C TYR A 192 -11.45 -11.44 -16.20
N GLY A 193 -11.30 -10.85 -15.01
CA GLY A 193 -10.04 -10.28 -14.49
C GLY A 193 -10.19 -8.87 -13.95
N CYS A 194 -11.21 -8.14 -14.43
CA CYS A 194 -11.56 -6.78 -14.04
C CYS A 194 -11.98 -6.67 -12.56
N PRO A 195 -11.53 -5.65 -11.82
CA PRO A 195 -12.20 -5.23 -10.59
C PRO A 195 -13.59 -4.71 -10.92
N ALA A 196 -14.65 -5.33 -10.39
CA ALA A 196 -16.02 -4.84 -10.57
C ALA A 196 -16.58 -4.31 -9.24
N LEU A 197 -17.31 -3.19 -9.32
CA LEU A 197 -17.86 -2.44 -8.20
C LEU A 197 -19.38 -2.61 -8.11
N PRO A 198 -19.98 -2.33 -6.93
CA PRO A 198 -21.41 -2.11 -6.83
C PRO A 198 -21.87 -1.00 -7.77
N ARG A 199 -23.02 -1.19 -8.42
CA ARG A 199 -23.52 -0.29 -9.47
C ARG A 199 -23.69 1.14 -8.97
N GLU A 200 -24.19 1.28 -7.76
CA GLU A 200 -24.45 2.54 -7.06
C GLU A 200 -23.17 3.30 -6.72
N LEU A 201 -22.05 2.60 -6.54
CA LEU A 201 -20.74 3.20 -6.27
C LEU A 201 -19.86 3.34 -7.50
N ASN A 202 -20.21 2.69 -8.62
CA ASN A 202 -19.38 2.68 -9.83
C ASN A 202 -19.07 4.08 -10.38
N LYS A 203 -20.11 4.90 -10.64
CA LYS A 203 -19.92 6.25 -11.19
C LYS A 203 -19.23 7.20 -10.21
N PRO A 204 -19.61 7.26 -8.91
CA PRO A 204 -18.89 8.05 -7.91
C PRO A 204 -17.41 7.68 -7.84
N ILE A 205 -17.08 6.39 -7.63
CA ILE A 205 -15.69 5.94 -7.50
C ILE A 205 -14.89 6.24 -8.77
N ILE A 206 -15.38 5.86 -9.95
CA ILE A 206 -14.68 6.13 -11.22
C ILE A 206 -14.43 7.63 -11.40
N ASN A 207 -15.39 8.49 -11.06
CA ASN A 207 -15.18 9.93 -11.19
C ASN A 207 -14.15 10.49 -10.22
N THR A 208 -13.98 9.88 -9.05
CA THR A 208 -12.94 10.25 -8.07
C THR A 208 -11.56 9.80 -8.52
N ILE A 209 -11.44 8.59 -9.09
CA ILE A 209 -10.15 7.96 -9.39
C ILE A 209 -9.73 8.07 -10.86
N LYS A 210 -10.53 8.65 -11.75
CA LYS A 210 -10.11 8.87 -13.15
C LYS A 210 -8.98 9.91 -13.25
N GLN A 211 -8.42 10.06 -14.45
CA GLN A 211 -7.38 11.04 -14.78
C GLN A 211 -6.02 10.76 -14.12
N GLY A 212 -5.55 9.51 -14.17
CA GLY A 212 -4.17 9.20 -13.81
C GLY A 212 -3.94 9.06 -12.31
N SER A 213 -4.93 8.56 -11.56
CA SER A 213 -4.70 8.16 -10.17
C SER A 213 -4.03 6.80 -10.09
N LEU A 214 -3.36 6.53 -8.98
CA LEU A 214 -2.77 5.22 -8.73
C LEU A 214 -3.78 4.25 -8.12
N LEU A 215 -3.64 2.98 -8.48
CA LEU A 215 -4.31 1.84 -7.87
C LEU A 215 -3.27 0.77 -7.53
N PHE A 216 -3.32 0.28 -6.31
CA PHE A 216 -2.54 -0.87 -5.87
C PHE A 216 -3.45 -2.08 -5.60
N ILE A 217 -3.20 -3.20 -6.28
CA ILE A 217 -3.89 -4.46 -6.02
C ILE A 217 -2.93 -5.39 -5.28
N TYR A 218 -3.20 -5.61 -4.00
CA TYR A 218 -2.40 -6.46 -3.13
C TYR A 218 -2.98 -7.87 -3.02
N ALA A 219 -2.10 -8.87 -3.02
CA ALA A 219 -2.36 -10.19 -2.48
C ALA A 219 -1.06 -10.76 -1.90
N ASP A 220 -1.19 -11.73 -0.98
CA ASP A 220 -0.04 -12.47 -0.44
C ASP A 220 0.45 -13.50 -1.48
N GLU A 221 1.23 -13.03 -2.43
CA GLU A 221 1.69 -13.81 -3.58
C GLU A 221 3.23 -13.74 -3.64
N PRO A 222 3.94 -14.83 -3.28
CA PRO A 222 5.40 -14.82 -3.18
C PRO A 222 6.12 -14.44 -4.48
N THR A 223 5.58 -14.82 -5.65
CA THR A 223 6.23 -14.49 -6.92
C THR A 223 6.14 -13.00 -7.23
N TYR A 224 5.08 -12.31 -6.82
CA TYR A 224 4.94 -10.86 -6.92
C TYR A 224 6.01 -10.16 -6.08
N PHE A 225 6.17 -10.53 -4.80
CA PHE A 225 7.20 -9.93 -3.95
C PHE A 225 8.62 -10.19 -4.47
N ALA A 226 8.86 -11.37 -5.03
CA ALA A 226 10.16 -11.72 -5.62
C ALA A 226 10.46 -10.98 -6.94
N ASN A 227 9.44 -10.47 -7.64
CA ASN A 227 9.61 -9.87 -8.97
C ASN A 227 9.30 -8.37 -9.05
N SER A 228 8.60 -7.78 -8.07
CA SER A 228 8.34 -6.34 -8.05
C SER A 228 9.60 -5.54 -7.73
N GLU A 229 10.10 -4.83 -8.73
CA GLU A 229 11.22 -3.90 -8.56
C GLU A 229 10.87 -2.71 -7.65
N ILE A 230 9.59 -2.32 -7.63
CA ILE A 230 9.08 -1.24 -6.77
C ILE A 230 9.19 -1.64 -5.30
N LEU A 231 8.72 -2.84 -4.94
CA LEU A 231 8.78 -3.32 -3.56
C LEU A 231 10.21 -3.59 -3.10
N LYS A 232 11.06 -4.18 -3.96
CA LYS A 232 12.49 -4.38 -3.66
C LYS A 232 13.24 -3.08 -3.39
N LYS A 233 13.01 -2.07 -4.24
CA LYS A 233 13.67 -0.76 -4.10
C LYS A 233 13.25 -0.04 -2.83
N GLY A 234 11.97 -0.15 -2.44
CA GLY A 234 11.46 0.34 -1.16
C GLY A 234 12.19 -0.30 0.03
N THR A 235 12.26 -1.63 0.06
CA THR A 235 12.99 -2.37 1.11
C THR A 235 14.47 -1.95 1.17
N LYS A 236 15.14 -1.82 0.03
CA LYS A 236 16.54 -1.37 -0.01
C LYS A 236 16.70 0.05 0.55
N ARG A 237 15.81 0.98 0.23
CA ARG A 237 15.84 2.35 0.79
C ARG A 237 15.67 2.36 2.31
N LYS A 238 14.74 1.56 2.84
CA LYS A 238 14.55 1.41 4.29
C LYS A 238 15.80 0.85 4.97
N LEU A 239 16.37 -0.25 4.45
CA LEU A 239 17.63 -0.79 4.97
C LEU A 239 18.76 0.24 4.95
N LEU A 240 18.87 1.04 3.88
CA LEU A 240 19.89 2.08 3.79
C LEU A 240 19.67 3.26 4.76
N ALA A 241 18.41 3.60 5.06
CA ALA A 241 18.06 4.64 6.03
C ALA A 241 18.30 4.20 7.49
N GLU A 242 18.29 2.89 7.76
CA GLU A 242 18.55 2.30 9.09
C GLU A 242 20.05 2.07 9.38
N LEU A 243 20.92 2.13 8.38
CA LEU A 243 22.36 2.01 8.59
C LEU A 243 22.91 3.29 9.26
N PRO A 244 23.80 3.18 10.27
CA PRO A 244 24.44 4.34 10.87
C PRO A 244 25.23 5.11 9.81
N THR A 245 24.96 6.40 9.69
CA THR A 245 25.70 7.30 8.78
C THR A 245 27.20 7.22 9.10
N PRO A 246 28.08 7.05 8.09
CA PRO A 246 29.52 7.11 8.33
C PRO A 246 29.87 8.42 9.02
N GLN A 247 30.49 8.32 10.20
CA GLN A 247 31.07 9.49 10.86
C GLN A 247 32.08 10.11 9.89
N GLN A 248 31.90 11.38 9.56
CA GLN A 248 32.91 12.12 8.81
C GLN A 248 34.20 12.10 9.64
N GLU A 249 35.19 11.33 9.19
CA GLU A 249 36.53 11.34 9.77
C GLU A 249 37.06 12.78 9.73
N ASN A 250 37.16 13.35 10.92
CA ASN A 250 37.65 14.69 11.13
C ASN A 250 39.16 14.68 10.86
N THR A 251 39.57 15.06 9.65
CA THR A 251 40.97 15.32 9.31
C THR A 251 41.38 16.65 9.93
N ALA A 252 41.60 16.64 11.25
CA ALA A 252 42.22 17.75 11.97
C ALA A 252 43.72 17.76 11.68
N GLN A 253 44.09 18.81 10.94
CA GLN A 253 45.43 19.35 10.69
C GLN A 253 46.45 19.08 11.82
N ALA A 254 47.54 18.38 11.49
CA ALA A 254 48.81 18.54 12.19
C ALA A 254 49.50 19.79 11.63
N GLY A 255 49.18 20.95 12.23
CA GLY A 255 49.89 22.21 12.02
C GLY A 255 51.20 22.22 12.81
N VAL A 256 52.28 22.40 12.06
CA VAL A 256 53.58 22.99 12.40
C VAL A 256 53.63 23.77 13.73
N MET A 257 54.58 23.43 14.61
CA MET A 257 55.28 24.44 15.41
C MET A 257 56.77 24.13 15.47
N GLN A 258 57.53 25.22 15.28
CA GLN A 258 58.96 25.37 15.47
C GLN A 258 59.36 25.16 16.94
#